data_AF-A0A7S2PM65-F1
#
_entry.id   AF-A0A7S2PM65-F1
#
_cell.length_a   1.000
_cell.length_b   1.000
_cell.length_c   1.000
_cell.angle_alpha   90.00
_cell.angle_beta   90.00
_cell.angle_gamma   90.00
#
_symmetry.space_group_name_H-M   'P 1'
#
loop_
_entity.id
_entity.type
_entity.pdbx_description
1 polymer ?
#
loop_
_entity_poly.entity_id
_entity_poly.type
_entity_poly.pdbx_seq_one_letter_code
_entity_poly.pdbx_strand_id
1 'polypeptide(L)'
;VTAVALALASNLWLLLWLIEPSRGSLGGWTGVVHTCIFLSCALAKYLCALAFYLQALYDEKNFNVQRSNTVFIVVYGFSVTLLAATYLYGMFADRFGEGLALPSWMTQSVDVLWIACVCSITSFCAKGPALHVTQEIALNIPAESQGEVRTRMCTCPKWLERVLPFVSVLNAPAGTHTFYPRMYLSASNQVFGCTLIVTWLMTYTFFPAQIEDHPAKRIIGSYNPCFGWDFAPASWVALLLCSMNVLFTWRYVWLEETCATLLSPNGLTGVQTFGKVTAVALALASNLWLLLWLIEPSRGSLGGWTGVVHTCIFLSCALAKYLCALAFYLQALYDEKNFNVQRSNTVFIVVYGFSVTLLAATYLYGMFADRFGEGLALPSWMTQSVDVLWIACVCSITSFCAKGPALHVTQEIALNIPAESQGEVRTRMCTCPKWLERVLPFVSVLNAPAGTHTFYPRMYLSASNQVFGCTLIVTWLMTYTFFPAQIEDHPAKRIIGSYNPCFGWDFAPASWVALLLCSMNVLFTWRYVWLEETCATLLSPNGLTGVQTFGKVTA
;
A
#
# COMPACT_ATOMS: atom_id res chain seq x y z
N VAL A 1 8.13 12.98 -12.03
CA VAL A 1 7.60 13.85 -10.95
C VAL A 1 6.19 13.45 -10.64
N THR A 2 5.27 13.61 -11.61
CA THR A 2 3.83 13.44 -11.41
C THR A 2 3.47 12.11 -10.76
N ALA A 3 4.10 11.01 -11.19
CA ALA A 3 3.89 9.69 -10.61
C ALA A 3 4.29 9.61 -9.11
N VAL A 4 5.44 10.16 -8.73
CA VAL A 4 5.89 10.18 -7.33
C VAL A 4 5.08 11.15 -6.49
N ALA A 5 4.75 12.33 -7.01
CA ALA A 5 3.82 13.25 -6.38
C ALA A 5 2.46 12.58 -6.14
N LEU A 6 1.98 11.76 -7.08
CA LEU A 6 0.75 10.98 -6.90
C LEU A 6 0.90 9.89 -5.82
N ALA A 7 2.05 9.23 -5.72
CA ALA A 7 2.31 8.22 -4.68
C ALA A 7 2.38 8.85 -3.29
N LEU A 8 3.08 9.99 -3.16
CA LEU A 8 3.12 10.79 -1.94
C LEU A 8 1.74 11.30 -1.57
N ALA A 9 1.00 11.88 -2.53
CA ALA A 9 -0.35 12.35 -2.30
C ALA A 9 -1.30 11.21 -1.88
N SER A 10 -1.21 10.03 -2.50
CA SER A 10 -2.00 8.85 -2.10
C SER A 10 -1.66 8.36 -0.69
N ASN A 11 -0.40 8.47 -0.27
CA ASN A 11 0.01 8.19 1.11
C ASN A 11 -0.47 9.27 2.09
N LEU A 12 -0.36 10.55 1.71
CA LEU A 12 -0.90 11.68 2.47
C LEU A 12 -2.43 11.61 2.61
N TRP A 13 -3.10 11.03 1.63
CA TRP A 13 -4.54 10.76 1.66
C TRP A 13 -4.91 9.78 2.78
N LEU A 14 -4.11 8.73 3.01
CA LEU A 14 -4.29 7.86 4.17
C LEU A 14 -4.07 8.64 5.48
N LEU A 15 -3.05 9.50 5.53
CA LEU A 15 -2.76 10.35 6.69
C LEU A 15 -3.90 11.30 7.07
N LEU A 16 -4.61 11.86 6.08
CA LEU A 16 -5.73 12.77 6.33
C LEU A 16 -6.83 12.17 7.20
N TRP A 17 -7.00 10.86 7.13
CA TRP A 17 -8.02 10.16 7.89
C TRP A 17 -7.73 10.10 9.39
N LEU A 18 -6.45 10.17 9.79
CA LEU A 18 -6.05 10.26 11.21
C LEU A 18 -6.12 11.68 11.76
N ILE A 19 -6.18 12.67 10.88
CA ILE A 19 -6.37 14.07 11.26
C ILE A 19 -7.89 14.27 11.36
N GLU A 20 -8.50 13.60 12.34
CA GLU A 20 -9.89 13.83 12.67
C GLU A 20 -10.05 15.35 12.93
N PRO A 21 -10.98 16.04 12.26
CA PRO A 21 -11.35 17.39 12.64
C PRO A 21 -12.14 17.30 13.95
N SER A 22 -11.44 16.93 15.03
CA SER A 22 -11.96 16.99 16.38
C SER A 22 -12.40 18.44 16.59
N ARG A 23 -13.72 18.63 16.66
CA ARG A 23 -14.43 19.92 16.83
C ARG A 23 -14.70 20.71 15.53
N GLY A 24 -15.50 20.14 14.63
CA GLY A 24 -16.67 20.81 14.08
C GLY A 24 -16.53 22.06 13.20
N SER A 25 -15.32 22.54 12.87
CA SER A 25 -15.14 23.63 11.89
C SER A 25 -14.14 23.25 10.80
N LEU A 26 -14.58 23.28 9.54
CA LEU A 26 -13.72 23.17 8.36
C LEU A 26 -12.71 24.33 8.27
N GLY A 27 -13.00 25.48 8.89
CA GLY A 27 -12.09 26.62 9.02
C GLY A 27 -10.92 26.43 9.98
N GLY A 28 -10.89 25.31 10.72
CA GLY A 28 -9.72 24.92 11.50
C GLY A 28 -8.56 24.49 10.61
N TRP A 29 -7.33 24.56 11.15
CA TRP A 29 -6.13 24.11 10.43
C TRP A 29 -6.24 22.68 9.86
N THR A 30 -6.97 21.81 10.54
CA THR A 30 -7.23 20.42 10.10
C THR A 30 -8.03 20.37 8.80
N GLY A 31 -9.13 21.15 8.69
CA GLY A 31 -9.95 21.20 7.48
C GLY A 31 -9.23 21.81 6.28
N VAL A 32 -8.36 22.80 6.52
CA VAL A 32 -7.46 23.36 5.49
C VAL A 32 -6.47 22.31 4.99
N VAL A 33 -5.77 21.62 5.90
CA VAL A 33 -4.80 20.58 5.54
C VAL A 33 -5.48 19.43 4.78
N HIS A 34 -6.67 19.00 5.22
CA HIS A 34 -7.50 18.02 4.53
C HIS A 34 -7.80 18.42 3.09
N THR A 35 -8.35 19.61 2.92
CA THR A 35 -8.69 20.15 1.59
C THR A 35 -7.45 20.28 0.70
N CYS A 36 -6.34 20.78 1.24
CA CYS A 36 -5.09 20.92 0.48
C CYS A 36 -4.54 19.57 -0.01
N ILE A 37 -4.53 18.54 0.85
CA ILE A 37 -4.06 17.21 0.43
C ILE A 37 -5.03 16.57 -0.56
N PHE A 38 -6.36 16.73 -0.38
CA PHE A 38 -7.36 16.28 -1.37
C PHE A 38 -7.13 16.88 -2.76
N LEU A 39 -7.01 18.20 -2.82
CA LEU A 39 -6.79 18.92 -4.07
C LEU A 39 -5.42 18.56 -4.67
N SER A 40 -4.41 18.31 -3.85
CA SER A 40 -3.11 17.82 -4.30
C SER A 40 -3.21 16.43 -4.93
N CYS A 41 -3.97 15.51 -4.34
CA CYS A 41 -4.26 14.20 -4.92
C CYS A 41 -4.99 14.32 -6.26
N ALA A 42 -6.06 15.12 -6.32
CA ALA A 42 -6.85 15.33 -7.53
C ALA A 42 -5.99 15.92 -8.66
N LEU A 43 -5.18 16.94 -8.34
CA LEU A 43 -4.26 17.58 -9.26
C LEU A 43 -3.18 16.59 -9.74
N ALA A 44 -2.55 15.84 -8.83
CA ALA A 44 -1.53 14.85 -9.19
C ALA A 44 -2.08 13.77 -10.14
N LYS A 45 -3.30 13.26 -9.89
CA LYS A 45 -3.98 12.30 -10.79
C LYS A 45 -4.20 12.88 -12.19
N TYR A 46 -4.65 14.13 -12.27
CA TYR A 46 -4.82 14.82 -13.55
C TYR A 46 -3.49 15.04 -14.27
N LEU A 47 -2.46 15.52 -13.56
CA LEU A 47 -1.14 15.74 -14.15
C LEU A 47 -0.51 14.45 -14.66
N CYS A 48 -0.74 13.30 -14.00
CA CYS A 48 -0.35 11.99 -14.55
C CYS A 48 -1.09 11.67 -15.86
N ALA A 49 -2.40 11.91 -15.92
CA ALA A 49 -3.20 11.70 -17.13
C ALA A 49 -2.76 12.61 -18.29
N LEU A 50 -2.51 13.89 -17.97
CA LEU A 50 -2.02 14.90 -18.91
C LEU A 50 -0.62 14.55 -19.41
N ALA A 51 0.29 14.15 -18.53
CA ALA A 51 1.65 13.74 -18.91
C ALA A 51 1.62 12.58 -19.92
N PHE A 52 0.76 11.57 -19.69
CA PHE A 52 0.56 10.49 -20.64
C PHE A 52 0.03 10.94 -21.99
N TYR A 53 -0.95 11.83 -21.97
CA TYR A 53 -1.51 12.39 -23.20
C TYR A 53 -0.46 13.15 -23.99
N LEU A 54 0.32 14.01 -23.34
CA LEU A 54 1.39 14.77 -23.96
C LEU A 54 2.51 13.86 -24.48
N GLN A 55 2.89 12.84 -23.70
CA GLN A 55 3.86 11.85 -24.15
C GLN A 55 3.38 11.16 -25.42
N ALA A 56 2.13 10.66 -25.45
CA ALA A 56 1.59 10.02 -26.65
C ALA A 56 1.46 10.98 -27.84
N LEU A 57 1.16 12.26 -27.58
CA LEU A 57 0.99 13.29 -28.61
C LEU A 57 2.31 13.69 -29.28
N TYR A 58 3.41 13.72 -28.53
CA TYR A 58 4.72 14.22 -28.99
C TYR A 58 5.77 13.12 -29.21
N ASP A 59 5.47 11.85 -28.92
CA ASP A 59 6.38 10.74 -29.23
C ASP A 59 6.49 10.56 -30.76
N GLU A 60 7.72 10.55 -31.28
CA GLU A 60 8.00 10.36 -32.71
C GLU A 60 7.41 9.06 -33.27
N LYS A 61 7.22 8.05 -32.39
CA LYS A 61 6.60 6.76 -32.74
C LYS A 61 5.07 6.85 -32.89
N ASN A 62 4.51 8.04 -32.69
CA ASN A 62 3.13 8.44 -32.99
C ASN A 62 2.11 7.41 -32.49
N PHE A 63 2.02 7.25 -31.16
CA PHE A 63 0.94 6.47 -30.57
C PHE A 63 -0.38 7.17 -30.87
N ASN A 64 -1.25 6.55 -31.68
CA ASN A 64 -2.53 7.10 -32.16
C ASN A 64 -3.34 7.81 -31.04
N VAL A 65 -3.13 9.12 -30.89
CA VAL A 65 -3.96 9.99 -30.05
C VAL A 65 -5.23 10.30 -30.82
N GLN A 66 -6.36 9.80 -30.31
CA GLN A 66 -7.67 10.06 -30.88
C GLN A 66 -8.23 11.37 -30.34
N ARG A 67 -9.17 11.98 -31.09
CA ARG A 67 -9.90 13.18 -30.65
C ARG A 67 -10.58 12.99 -29.29
N SER A 68 -11.06 11.78 -29.00
CA SER A 68 -11.64 11.41 -27.71
C SER A 68 -10.65 11.55 -26.54
N ASN A 69 -9.36 11.26 -26.75
CA ASN A 69 -8.33 11.44 -25.73
C ASN A 69 -8.14 12.93 -25.39
N THR A 70 -8.09 13.79 -26.42
CA THR A 70 -7.98 15.25 -26.24
C THR A 70 -9.18 15.80 -25.49
N VAL A 71 -10.40 15.43 -25.90
CA VAL A 71 -11.64 15.87 -25.25
C VAL A 71 -11.65 15.47 -23.77
N PHE A 72 -11.28 14.22 -23.47
CA PHE A 72 -11.22 13.73 -22.09
C PHE A 72 -10.24 14.54 -21.22
N ILE A 73 -9.02 14.81 -21.71
CA ILE A 73 -8.03 15.58 -20.94
C ILE A 73 -8.50 17.01 -20.68
N VAL A 74 -9.19 17.64 -21.63
CA VAL A 74 -9.78 18.97 -21.44
C VAL A 74 -10.89 18.93 -20.39
N VAL A 75 -11.82 17.96 -20.49
CA VAL A 75 -12.92 17.80 -19.52
C VAL A 75 -12.39 17.50 -18.11
N TYR A 76 -11.37 16.64 -18.00
CA TYR A 76 -10.77 16.31 -16.71
C TYR A 76 -10.02 17.51 -16.11
N GLY A 77 -9.31 18.29 -16.92
CA GLY A 77 -8.66 19.53 -16.46
C GLY A 77 -9.68 20.56 -15.97
N PHE A 78 -10.78 20.72 -16.71
CA PHE A 78 -11.90 21.56 -16.29
C PHE A 78 -12.51 21.09 -14.96
N SER A 79 -12.76 19.78 -14.81
CA SER A 79 -13.36 19.23 -13.58
C SER A 79 -12.46 19.45 -12.37
N VAL A 80 -11.13 19.26 -12.50
CA VAL A 80 -10.17 19.48 -11.40
C VAL A 80 -10.06 20.95 -11.04
N THR A 81 -10.09 21.84 -12.03
CA THR A 81 -10.08 23.29 -11.81
C THR A 81 -11.35 23.73 -11.06
N LEU A 82 -12.51 23.22 -11.48
CA LEU A 82 -13.78 23.51 -10.85
C LEU A 82 -13.84 22.93 -9.42
N LEU A 83 -13.27 21.75 -9.18
CA LEU A 83 -13.09 21.15 -7.86
C LEU A 83 -12.25 22.04 -6.96
N ALA A 84 -11.06 22.45 -7.43
CA ALA A 84 -10.19 23.34 -6.67
C ALA A 84 -10.86 24.67 -6.35
N ALA A 85 -11.49 25.32 -7.34
CA ALA A 85 -12.18 26.59 -7.13
C ALA A 85 -13.33 26.46 -6.11
N THR A 86 -14.14 25.41 -6.21
CA THR A 86 -15.26 25.13 -5.31
C THR A 86 -14.80 24.95 -3.86
N TYR A 87 -13.78 24.12 -3.64
CA TYR A 87 -13.28 23.83 -2.29
C TYR A 87 -12.49 24.99 -1.69
N LEU A 88 -11.66 25.68 -2.48
CA LEU A 88 -10.95 26.87 -2.02
C LEU A 88 -11.93 27.99 -1.68
N TYR A 89 -12.95 28.23 -2.51
CA TYR A 89 -14.00 29.21 -2.22
C TYR A 89 -14.72 28.85 -0.92
N GLY A 90 -15.19 27.61 -0.75
CA GLY A 90 -15.86 27.17 0.47
C GLY A 90 -14.99 27.35 1.72
N MET A 91 -13.69 27.04 1.62
CA MET A 91 -12.73 27.23 2.70
C MET A 91 -12.50 28.71 3.04
N PHE A 92 -12.41 29.60 2.04
CA PHE A 92 -12.27 31.03 2.28
C PHE A 92 -13.56 31.65 2.84
N ALA A 93 -14.73 31.30 2.29
CA ALA A 93 -16.02 31.78 2.77
C ALA A 93 -16.24 31.44 4.25
N ASP A 94 -15.97 30.19 4.66
CA ASP A 94 -16.04 29.75 6.06
C ASP A 94 -15.08 30.56 6.96
N ARG A 95 -13.84 30.78 6.50
CA ARG A 95 -12.83 31.52 7.25
C ARG A 95 -13.16 33.00 7.41
N PHE A 96 -13.79 33.62 6.43
CA PHE A 96 -14.18 35.03 6.48
C PHE A 96 -15.56 35.26 7.10
N GLY A 97 -16.25 34.21 7.55
CA GLY A 97 -17.58 34.31 8.13
C GLY A 97 -18.65 34.74 7.12
N GLU A 98 -18.35 34.63 5.82
CA GLU A 98 -19.32 34.84 4.76
C GLU A 98 -20.20 33.59 4.73
N GLY A 99 -21.39 33.65 5.33
CA GLY A 99 -22.36 32.54 5.38
C GLY A 99 -22.91 32.09 4.01
N LEU A 100 -22.26 32.47 2.91
CA LEU A 100 -22.56 32.06 1.54
C LEU A 100 -21.93 30.69 1.26
N ALA A 101 -22.55 29.65 1.80
CA ALA A 101 -22.29 28.29 1.35
C ALA A 101 -22.64 28.19 -0.14
N LEU A 102 -21.75 27.60 -0.95
CA LEU A 102 -22.10 27.25 -2.33
C LEU A 102 -23.34 26.35 -2.32
N PRO A 103 -24.23 26.47 -3.33
CA PRO A 103 -25.36 25.58 -3.43
C PRO A 103 -24.91 24.12 -3.45
N SER A 104 -25.63 23.29 -2.70
CA SER A 104 -25.27 21.89 -2.48
C SER A 104 -25.15 21.04 -3.75
N TRP A 105 -25.98 21.34 -4.74
CA TRP A 105 -25.95 20.67 -6.03
C TRP A 105 -24.67 20.98 -6.80
N MET A 106 -24.05 22.14 -6.58
CA MET A 106 -22.83 22.55 -7.28
C MET A 106 -21.65 21.72 -6.79
N THR A 107 -21.40 21.67 -5.48
CA THR A 107 -20.34 20.85 -4.86
C THR A 107 -20.48 19.38 -5.26
N GLN A 108 -21.69 18.81 -5.20
CA GLN A 108 -21.95 17.44 -5.63
C GLN A 108 -21.71 17.21 -7.12
N SER A 109 -22.15 18.12 -7.98
CA SER A 109 -21.94 17.99 -9.44
C SER A 109 -20.46 17.98 -9.78
N VAL A 110 -19.66 18.78 -9.06
CA VAL A 110 -18.21 18.87 -9.26
C VAL A 110 -17.52 17.59 -8.78
N ASP A 111 -17.89 17.06 -7.62
CA ASP A 111 -17.38 15.78 -7.12
C ASP A 111 -17.74 14.63 -8.07
N VAL A 112 -19.00 14.53 -8.51
CA VAL A 112 -19.47 13.49 -9.44
C VAL A 112 -18.76 13.58 -10.78
N LEU A 113 -18.60 14.78 -11.34
CA LEU A 113 -17.88 14.99 -12.59
C LEU A 113 -16.42 14.56 -12.47
N TRP A 114 -15.75 14.93 -11.38
CA TRP A 114 -14.37 14.53 -11.13
C TRP A 114 -14.24 13.01 -10.93
N ILE A 115 -15.10 12.38 -10.11
CA ILE A 115 -15.13 10.92 -9.91
C ILE A 115 -15.35 10.21 -11.24
N ALA A 116 -16.28 10.68 -12.07
CA ALA A 116 -16.54 10.12 -13.39
C ALA A 116 -15.28 10.21 -14.28
N CYS A 117 -14.54 11.33 -14.26
CA CYS A 117 -13.28 11.45 -14.98
C CYS A 117 -12.21 10.47 -14.47
N VAL A 118 -12.06 10.35 -13.14
CA VAL A 118 -11.12 9.43 -12.50
C VAL A 118 -11.42 7.97 -12.89
N CYS A 119 -12.69 7.55 -12.79
CA CYS A 119 -13.13 6.21 -13.18
C CYS A 119 -12.99 5.93 -14.68
N SER A 120 -13.09 6.96 -15.52
CA SER A 120 -13.06 6.83 -16.99
C SER A 120 -11.66 6.89 -17.60
N ILE A 121 -10.62 7.12 -16.80
CA ILE A 121 -9.25 7.27 -17.26
C ILE A 121 -8.77 6.08 -18.11
N THR A 122 -9.25 4.87 -17.82
CA THR A 122 -9.02 3.64 -18.59
C THR A 122 -9.34 3.76 -20.05
N SER A 123 -10.51 4.35 -20.31
CA SER A 123 -11.19 4.32 -21.59
C SER A 123 -10.68 5.43 -22.49
N PHE A 124 -10.19 6.52 -21.88
CA PHE A 124 -9.87 7.74 -22.60
C PHE A 124 -8.42 8.24 -22.44
N CYS A 125 -7.55 7.61 -21.63
CA CYS A 125 -6.12 7.88 -21.74
C CYS A 125 -5.52 7.26 -23.00
N ALA A 126 -4.57 7.97 -23.62
CA ALA A 126 -3.84 7.49 -24.78
C ALA A 126 -3.10 6.18 -24.46
N LYS A 127 -2.83 5.36 -25.49
CA LYS A 127 -2.04 4.14 -25.34
C LYS A 127 -0.57 4.53 -25.28
N GLY A 128 0.07 4.35 -24.12
CA GLY A 128 1.53 4.42 -24.02
C GLY A 128 2.20 3.19 -24.63
N PRO A 129 3.55 3.18 -24.72
CA PRO A 129 4.31 2.02 -25.14
C PRO A 129 4.00 0.82 -24.24
N ALA A 130 3.93 -0.35 -24.85
CA ALA A 130 3.80 -1.59 -24.12
C ALA A 130 5.18 -2.03 -23.61
N LEU A 131 5.27 -2.47 -22.37
CA LEU A 131 6.45 -3.12 -21.82
C LEU A 131 6.30 -4.63 -22.00
N HIS A 132 7.25 -5.23 -22.71
CA HIS A 132 7.44 -6.67 -22.73
C HIS A 132 8.30 -7.06 -21.53
N VAL A 133 7.75 -7.88 -20.65
CA VAL A 133 8.44 -8.32 -19.44
C VAL A 133 8.60 -9.81 -19.47
N THR A 134 9.86 -10.25 -19.42
CA THR A 134 10.26 -11.65 -19.36
C THR A 134 10.71 -11.94 -17.94
N GLN A 135 10.22 -13.05 -17.37
CA GLN A 135 10.54 -13.45 -16.01
C GLN A 135 11.06 -14.88 -16.03
N GLU A 136 12.24 -15.09 -15.46
CA GLU A 136 12.94 -16.37 -15.46
C GLU A 136 13.57 -16.64 -14.10
N ILE A 137 13.70 -17.91 -13.72
CA ILE A 137 14.40 -18.29 -12.49
C ILE A 137 15.90 -18.22 -12.75
N ALA A 138 16.60 -17.38 -12.00
CA ALA A 138 18.05 -17.29 -12.07
C ALA A 138 18.70 -18.39 -11.23
N LEU A 139 18.96 -19.55 -11.84
CA LEU A 139 19.60 -20.69 -11.15
C LEU A 139 21.12 -20.51 -11.00
N ASN A 140 21.75 -19.86 -11.97
CA ASN A 140 23.18 -19.55 -11.98
C ASN A 140 23.34 -18.06 -12.27
N ILE A 141 23.27 -17.23 -11.24
CA ILE A 141 23.62 -15.82 -11.39
C ILE A 141 25.15 -15.77 -11.43
N PRO A 142 25.80 -15.45 -12.57
CA PRO A 142 27.22 -15.18 -12.55
C PRO A 142 27.45 -14.09 -11.50
N ALA A 143 28.42 -14.31 -10.60
CA ALA A 143 28.78 -13.36 -9.55
C ALA A 143 28.75 -11.97 -10.15
N GLU A 144 27.85 -11.12 -9.64
CA GLU A 144 27.50 -9.79 -10.19
C GLU A 144 28.67 -9.20 -10.96
N SER A 145 28.49 -8.93 -12.26
CA SER A 145 29.44 -8.10 -13.00
C SER A 145 29.41 -6.70 -12.38
N GLN A 146 30.20 -6.50 -11.32
CA GLN A 146 30.27 -5.30 -10.48
C GLN A 146 30.69 -4.02 -11.23
N GLY A 147 30.86 -4.08 -12.56
CA GLY A 147 31.42 -3.01 -13.38
C GLY A 147 30.42 -2.08 -14.06
N GLU A 148 29.12 -2.40 -14.11
CA GLU A 148 28.18 -1.58 -14.85
C GLU A 148 27.55 -0.49 -13.97
N VAL A 149 27.77 0.78 -14.33
CA VAL A 149 27.22 1.96 -13.65
C VAL A 149 25.71 2.01 -13.90
N ARG A 150 24.93 1.36 -13.04
CA ARG A 150 23.47 1.36 -13.12
C ARG A 150 22.90 2.66 -12.54
N THR A 151 22.00 3.30 -13.26
CA THR A 151 21.22 4.45 -12.78
C THR A 151 20.36 4.03 -11.58
N ARG A 152 20.65 4.58 -10.40
CA ARG A 152 19.92 4.33 -9.14
C ARG A 152 18.76 5.30 -8.97
N MET A 153 17.69 4.87 -8.29
CA MET A 153 16.56 5.74 -7.91
C MET A 153 16.93 6.68 -6.74
N CYS A 154 17.51 6.16 -5.64
CA CYS A 154 18.08 6.99 -4.56
C CYS A 154 19.63 6.93 -4.57
N THR A 155 20.24 8.03 -4.15
CA THR A 155 21.70 8.18 -3.92
C THR A 155 22.12 7.75 -2.52
N CYS A 156 21.35 6.85 -1.91
CA CYS A 156 21.54 6.38 -0.56
C CYS A 156 22.92 5.70 -0.42
N PRO A 157 23.64 5.87 0.71
CA PRO A 157 24.97 5.28 0.88
C PRO A 157 24.95 3.74 0.77
N LYS A 158 25.97 3.14 0.13
CA LYS A 158 26.10 1.68 -0.05
C LYS A 158 26.09 0.87 1.25
N TRP A 159 26.47 1.47 2.38
CA TRP A 159 26.39 0.78 3.67
C TRP A 159 24.93 0.66 4.15
N LEU A 160 24.11 1.67 3.88
CA LEU A 160 22.70 1.68 4.22
C LEU A 160 21.93 0.65 3.38
N GLU A 161 22.24 0.55 2.08
CA GLU A 161 21.70 -0.49 1.19
C GLU A 161 22.00 -1.91 1.69
N ARG A 162 23.21 -2.12 2.25
CA ARG A 162 23.61 -3.44 2.78
C ARG A 162 22.92 -3.81 4.09
N VAL A 163 22.61 -2.81 4.93
CA VAL A 163 22.02 -3.02 6.25
C VAL A 163 20.49 -3.04 6.20
N LEU A 164 19.89 -2.22 5.33
CA LEU A 164 18.45 -2.01 5.23
C LEU A 164 17.89 -2.51 3.88
N PRO A 165 17.44 -3.77 3.78
CA PRO A 165 16.65 -4.32 2.68
C PRO A 165 15.64 -3.38 2.04
N PHE A 166 14.88 -2.59 2.80
CA PHE A 166 13.92 -1.66 2.18
C PHE A 166 14.64 -0.57 1.36
N VAL A 167 15.80 -0.08 1.81
CA VAL A 167 16.64 0.85 1.05
C VAL A 167 17.22 0.16 -0.19
N SER A 168 17.64 -1.10 -0.06
CA SER A 168 18.09 -1.91 -1.21
C SER A 168 17.00 -2.08 -2.26
N VAL A 169 15.76 -2.38 -1.83
CA VAL A 169 14.60 -2.52 -2.73
C VAL A 169 14.23 -1.20 -3.39
N LEU A 170 14.26 -0.09 -2.66
CA LEU A 170 14.01 1.24 -3.21
C LEU A 170 15.12 1.72 -4.17
N ASN A 171 16.35 1.21 -4.01
CA ASN A 171 17.49 1.51 -4.88
C ASN A 171 17.68 0.53 -6.03
N ALA A 172 16.79 -0.45 -6.18
CA ALA A 172 16.82 -1.33 -7.33
C ALA A 172 16.81 -0.47 -8.60
N PRO A 173 17.75 -0.67 -9.54
CA PRO A 173 17.79 0.12 -10.77
C PRO A 173 16.50 -0.08 -11.59
N ALA A 174 16.37 0.61 -12.73
CA ALA A 174 15.30 0.35 -13.70
C ALA A 174 15.82 -0.55 -14.84
N GLY A 175 14.97 -1.41 -15.44
CA GLY A 175 15.37 -2.37 -16.49
C GLY A 175 15.50 -3.85 -16.06
N THR A 176 16.66 -4.47 -16.33
CA THR A 176 16.92 -5.89 -16.03
C THR A 176 17.34 -6.09 -14.58
N HIS A 177 16.54 -6.84 -13.82
CA HIS A 177 16.73 -7.01 -12.37
C HIS A 177 16.70 -8.45 -11.94
N THR A 178 17.51 -8.72 -10.94
CA THR A 178 17.38 -9.93 -10.15
C THR A 178 16.67 -9.58 -8.85
N PHE A 179 15.43 -10.00 -8.70
CA PHE A 179 14.67 -9.85 -7.48
C PHE A 179 14.77 -11.11 -6.63
N TYR A 180 14.93 -10.92 -5.32
CA TYR A 180 14.80 -11.99 -4.36
C TYR A 180 13.50 -11.77 -3.57
N PRO A 181 12.50 -12.66 -3.65
CA PRO A 181 11.25 -12.51 -2.89
C PRO A 181 11.51 -12.22 -1.40
N ARG A 182 12.46 -12.93 -0.79
CA ARG A 182 12.87 -12.73 0.61
C ARG A 182 13.28 -11.31 0.97
N MET A 183 13.78 -10.51 0.02
CA MET A 183 14.17 -9.12 0.27
C MET A 183 12.95 -8.24 0.52
N TYR A 184 11.82 -8.52 -0.14
CA TYR A 184 10.56 -7.81 0.08
C TYR A 184 9.90 -8.24 1.39
N LEU A 185 9.94 -9.54 1.72
CA LEU A 185 9.52 -10.02 3.05
C LEU A 185 10.37 -9.39 4.16
N SER A 186 11.68 -9.30 3.95
CA SER A 186 12.61 -8.63 4.86
C SER A 186 12.32 -7.14 4.99
N ALA A 187 12.15 -6.43 3.87
CA ALA A 187 11.82 -5.02 3.84
C ALA A 187 10.52 -4.72 4.60
N SER A 188 9.47 -5.52 4.39
CA SER A 188 8.20 -5.42 5.12
C SER A 188 8.41 -5.48 6.64
N ASN A 189 9.19 -6.46 7.12
CA ASN A 189 9.43 -6.68 8.54
C ASN A 189 10.37 -5.64 9.15
N GLN A 190 11.38 -5.18 8.40
CA GLN A 190 12.24 -4.08 8.85
C GLN A 190 11.49 -2.77 8.94
N VAL A 191 10.69 -2.42 7.93
CA VAL A 191 9.84 -1.22 8.00
C VAL A 191 8.93 -1.32 9.21
N PHE A 192 8.29 -2.46 9.43
CA PHE A 192 7.47 -2.69 10.61
C PHE A 192 8.21 -2.46 11.94
N GLY A 193 9.41 -3.04 12.10
CA GLY A 193 10.23 -2.87 13.29
C GLY A 193 10.73 -1.43 13.48
N CYS A 194 11.19 -0.79 12.40
CA CYS A 194 11.56 0.63 12.41
C CYS A 194 10.38 1.52 12.79
N THR A 195 9.18 1.24 12.28
CA THR A 195 7.96 1.95 12.65
C THR A 195 7.76 1.89 14.15
N LEU A 196 7.72 0.68 14.74
CA LEU A 196 7.54 0.49 16.19
C LEU A 196 8.55 1.29 17.01
N ILE A 197 9.84 1.20 16.66
CA ILE A 197 10.91 1.89 17.40
C ILE A 197 10.75 3.40 17.29
N VAL A 198 10.60 3.94 16.08
CA VAL A 198 10.53 5.38 15.83
C VAL A 198 9.31 5.98 16.53
N THR A 199 8.15 5.35 16.40
CA THR A 199 6.91 5.87 16.97
C THR A 199 6.90 5.78 18.48
N TRP A 200 7.42 4.68 19.05
CA TRP A 200 7.51 4.54 20.50
C TRP A 200 8.44 5.59 21.10
N LEU A 201 9.63 5.78 20.50
CA LEU A 201 10.56 6.83 20.91
C LEU A 201 9.96 8.22 20.77
N MET A 202 9.22 8.47 19.68
CA MET A 202 8.58 9.76 19.46
C MET A 202 7.51 10.04 20.53
N THR A 203 6.62 9.08 20.80
CA THR A 203 5.61 9.22 21.86
C THR A 203 6.25 9.36 23.23
N TYR A 204 7.28 8.57 23.55
CA TYR A 204 7.96 8.67 24.85
C TYR A 204 8.68 10.02 25.02
N THR A 205 9.25 10.58 23.95
CA THR A 205 9.97 11.87 24.00
C THR A 205 9.02 13.05 24.14
N PHE A 206 7.90 13.06 23.40
CA PHE A 206 6.98 14.21 23.37
C PHE A 206 5.85 14.09 24.39
N PHE A 207 5.40 12.87 24.70
CA PHE A 207 4.22 12.58 25.53
C PHE A 207 4.41 11.30 26.37
N PRO A 208 5.39 11.25 27.29
CA PRO A 208 5.71 10.04 28.07
C PRO A 208 4.51 9.46 28.83
N ALA A 209 3.62 10.33 29.35
CA ALA A 209 2.40 9.93 30.05
C ALA A 209 1.47 9.04 29.19
N GLN A 210 1.46 9.19 27.86
CA GLN A 210 0.66 8.34 26.98
C GLN A 210 1.14 6.88 26.98
N ILE A 211 2.44 6.65 27.20
CA ILE A 211 3.00 5.30 27.36
C ILE A 211 2.88 4.81 28.80
N GLU A 212 3.18 5.69 29.77
CA GLU A 212 3.23 5.35 31.20
C GLU A 212 1.85 5.02 31.78
N ASP A 213 0.85 5.79 31.39
CA ASP A 213 -0.54 5.68 31.85
C ASP A 213 -1.46 5.00 30.82
N HIS A 214 -0.87 4.32 29.82
CA HIS A 214 -1.63 3.70 28.74
C HIS A 214 -2.72 2.76 29.28
N PRO A 215 -4.00 2.87 28.85
CA PRO A 215 -5.08 2.07 29.41
C PRO A 215 -4.85 0.56 29.21
N ALA A 216 -4.26 0.14 28.09
CA ALA A 216 -3.98 -1.26 27.83
C ALA A 216 -2.93 -1.84 28.80
N LYS A 217 -2.05 -1.02 29.40
CA LYS A 217 -1.03 -1.46 30.36
C LYS A 217 -1.66 -2.14 31.58
N ARG A 218 -2.87 -1.75 31.98
CA ARG A 218 -3.61 -2.39 33.08
C ARG A 218 -3.96 -3.86 32.78
N ILE A 219 -4.05 -4.20 31.50
CA ILE A 219 -4.53 -5.49 31.02
C ILE A 219 -3.35 -6.37 30.61
N ILE A 220 -2.43 -5.83 29.81
CA ILE A 220 -1.24 -6.58 29.37
C ILE A 220 -0.10 -6.56 30.39
N GLY A 221 -0.11 -5.63 31.35
CA GLY A 221 0.92 -5.50 32.37
C GLY A 221 2.24 -4.89 31.90
N SER A 222 2.52 -4.81 30.59
CA SER A 222 3.79 -4.37 30.02
C SER A 222 3.71 -3.04 29.27
N TYR A 223 4.88 -2.50 28.91
CA TYR A 223 5.03 -1.45 27.91
C TYR A 223 5.09 -2.08 26.53
N ASN A 224 3.94 -2.17 25.86
CA ASN A 224 3.90 -2.66 24.50
C ASN A 224 4.46 -1.56 23.55
N PRO A 225 5.41 -1.90 22.65
CA PRO A 225 5.95 -0.96 21.66
C PRO A 225 4.91 -0.32 20.74
N CYS A 226 3.75 -0.96 20.55
CA CYS A 226 2.62 -0.46 19.78
C CYS A 226 1.88 0.71 20.46
N PHE A 227 2.04 0.94 21.77
CA PHE A 227 1.36 2.07 22.46
C PHE A 227 1.69 3.43 21.83
N GLY A 228 2.86 3.55 21.21
CA GLY A 228 3.23 4.77 20.50
C GLY A 228 2.28 5.08 19.33
N TRP A 229 1.63 4.10 18.74
CA TRP A 229 0.77 4.27 17.57
C TRP A 229 -0.62 4.79 17.88
N ASP A 230 -1.03 4.73 19.13
CA ASP A 230 -2.39 5.12 19.55
C ASP A 230 -2.54 6.65 19.64
N PHE A 231 -1.44 7.41 19.51
CA PHE A 231 -1.44 8.86 19.71
C PHE A 231 -0.70 9.62 18.62
N ALA A 232 -1.24 10.79 18.25
CA ALA A 232 -0.55 11.73 17.38
C ALA A 232 0.65 12.39 18.09
N PRO A 233 1.74 12.74 17.38
CA PRO A 233 1.94 12.58 15.93
C PRO A 233 2.45 11.19 15.51
N ALA A 234 2.66 10.26 16.45
CA ALA A 234 3.25 8.95 16.17
C ALA A 234 2.34 8.03 15.36
N SER A 235 1.03 8.09 15.58
CA SER A 235 0.03 7.44 14.75
C SER A 235 0.17 7.80 13.26
N TRP A 236 0.48 9.07 12.94
CA TRP A 236 0.65 9.55 11.56
C TRP A 236 1.85 8.89 10.88
N VAL A 237 3.00 8.93 11.55
CA VAL A 237 4.23 8.27 11.06
C VAL A 237 4.01 6.76 10.92
N ALA A 238 3.30 6.17 11.88
CA ALA A 238 2.98 4.75 11.87
C ALA A 238 2.14 4.35 10.64
N LEU A 239 1.08 5.10 10.34
CA LEU A 239 0.20 4.84 9.20
C LEU A 239 0.96 4.94 7.86
N LEU A 240 1.80 5.96 7.72
CA LEU A 240 2.64 6.14 6.53
C LEU A 240 3.61 4.97 6.32
N LEU A 241 4.31 4.54 7.38
CA LEU A 241 5.27 3.44 7.26
C LEU A 241 4.57 2.08 7.12
N CYS A 242 3.41 1.90 7.74
CA CYS A 242 2.62 0.68 7.59
C CYS A 242 1.97 0.56 6.20
N SER A 243 1.68 1.66 5.49
CA SER A 243 1.28 1.59 4.08
C SER A 243 2.41 1.05 3.20
N MET A 244 3.67 1.38 3.51
CA MET A 244 4.84 0.80 2.84
C MET A 244 5.01 -0.69 3.16
N ASN A 245 4.70 -1.11 4.39
CA ASN A 245 4.65 -2.53 4.74
C ASN A 245 3.60 -3.29 3.88
N VAL A 246 2.42 -2.71 3.66
CA VAL A 246 1.41 -3.27 2.74
C VAL A 246 1.94 -3.39 1.31
N LEU A 247 2.64 -2.36 0.81
CA LEU A 247 3.28 -2.40 -0.50
C LEU A 247 4.28 -3.57 -0.61
N PHE A 248 5.18 -3.71 0.36
CA PHE A 248 6.21 -4.74 0.33
C PHE A 248 5.65 -6.16 0.48
N THR A 249 4.62 -6.36 1.30
CA THR A 249 3.98 -7.67 1.43
C THR A 249 3.26 -8.10 0.16
N TRP A 250 2.52 -7.21 -0.50
CA TRP A 250 1.92 -7.52 -1.81
C TRP A 250 2.96 -7.81 -2.90
N ARG A 251 4.08 -7.08 -2.91
CA ARG A 251 5.20 -7.38 -3.82
C ARG A 251 5.83 -8.74 -3.54
N TYR A 252 5.97 -9.10 -2.27
CA TYR A 252 6.41 -10.43 -1.87
C TYR A 252 5.46 -11.51 -2.40
N VAL A 253 4.14 -11.39 -2.19
CA VAL A 253 3.15 -12.36 -2.72
C VAL A 253 3.31 -12.56 -4.23
N TRP A 254 3.37 -11.47 -4.99
CA TRP A 254 3.47 -11.54 -6.43
C TRP A 254 4.75 -12.23 -6.90
N LEU A 255 5.90 -11.90 -6.31
CA LEU A 255 7.18 -12.52 -6.65
C LEU A 255 7.23 -13.98 -6.25
N GLU A 256 6.72 -14.32 -5.07
CA GLU A 256 6.69 -15.69 -4.56
C GLU A 256 5.82 -16.59 -5.44
N GLU A 257 4.62 -16.13 -5.79
CA GLU A 257 3.73 -16.87 -6.68
C GLU A 257 4.31 -17.03 -8.09
N THR A 258 4.97 -15.98 -8.61
CA THR A 258 5.69 -16.05 -9.88
C THR A 258 6.81 -17.09 -9.83
N CYS A 259 7.63 -17.07 -8.78
CA CYS A 259 8.70 -18.05 -8.59
C CYS A 259 8.15 -19.48 -8.50
N ALA A 260 7.12 -19.70 -7.68
CA ALA A 260 6.51 -21.02 -7.51
C ALA A 260 5.93 -21.55 -8.82
N THR A 261 5.27 -20.69 -9.61
CA THR A 261 4.69 -21.05 -10.92
C THR A 261 5.77 -21.43 -11.94
N LEU A 262 6.87 -20.67 -11.99
CA LEU A 262 7.98 -20.94 -12.90
C LEU A 262 8.80 -22.17 -12.50
N LEU A 263 8.92 -22.45 -11.20
CA LEU A 263 9.61 -23.64 -10.70
C LEU A 263 8.83 -24.92 -10.91
N SER A 264 7.50 -24.83 -10.94
CA SER A 264 6.61 -26.00 -10.96
C SER A 264 5.59 -25.92 -12.11
N PRO A 265 6.04 -26.06 -13.38
CA PRO A 265 5.15 -25.96 -14.55
C PRO A 265 4.05 -27.03 -14.56
N ASN A 266 4.25 -28.15 -13.86
CA ASN A 266 3.29 -29.25 -13.75
C ASN A 266 2.31 -29.11 -12.57
N GLY A 267 2.30 -27.96 -11.89
CA GLY A 267 1.48 -27.71 -10.71
C GLY A 267 2.29 -27.58 -9.42
N LEU A 268 1.76 -26.80 -8.48
CA LEU A 268 2.45 -26.45 -7.24
C LEU A 268 2.55 -27.64 -6.28
N THR A 269 3.69 -27.78 -5.60
CA THR A 269 3.85 -28.73 -4.50
C THR A 269 3.02 -28.29 -3.28
N GLY A 270 2.82 -29.18 -2.30
CA GLY A 270 2.13 -28.83 -1.06
C GLY A 270 2.81 -27.68 -0.30
N VAL A 271 4.14 -27.66 -0.27
CA VAL A 271 4.93 -26.61 0.39
C VAL A 271 4.84 -25.27 -0.36
N GLN A 272 4.85 -25.29 -1.69
CA GLN A 272 4.64 -24.09 -2.51
C GLN A 272 3.21 -23.55 -2.36
N THR A 273 2.22 -24.45 -2.30
CA THR A 273 0.82 -24.08 -2.03
C THR A 273 0.68 -23.41 -0.66
N PHE A 274 1.32 -23.99 0.38
CA PHE A 274 1.38 -23.39 1.71
C PHE A 274 2.06 -22.02 1.69
N GLY A 275 3.18 -21.86 0.96
CA GLY A 275 3.84 -20.58 0.73
C GLY A 275 2.93 -19.54 0.09
N LYS A 276 2.23 -19.90 -0.99
CA LYS A 276 1.26 -19.01 -1.65
C LYS A 276 0.15 -18.57 -0.69
N VAL A 277 -0.49 -19.50 0.02
CA VAL A 277 -1.59 -19.21 0.94
C VAL A 277 -1.13 -18.29 2.07
N THR A 278 0.01 -18.60 2.69
CA THR A 278 0.55 -17.81 3.80
C THR A 278 0.99 -16.42 3.34
N ALA A 279 1.59 -16.29 2.15
CA ALA A 279 1.95 -15.00 1.57
C ALA A 279 0.70 -14.11 1.37
N VAL A 280 -0.37 -14.66 0.77
CA VAL A 280 -1.64 -13.94 0.63
C VAL A 280 -2.22 -13.57 1.99
N ALA A 281 -2.21 -14.49 2.96
CA ALA A 281 -2.67 -14.22 4.31
C ALA A 281 -1.88 -13.07 4.99
N LEU A 282 -0.56 -12.99 4.77
CA LEU A 282 0.27 -11.90 5.27
C LEU A 282 -0.06 -10.56 4.62
N ALA A 283 -0.26 -10.54 3.30
CA ALA A 283 -0.68 -9.32 2.61
C ALA A 283 -2.04 -8.86 3.16
N LEU A 284 -3.02 -9.74 3.28
CA LEU A 284 -4.33 -9.42 3.86
C LEU A 284 -4.21 -8.95 5.31
N ALA A 285 -3.46 -9.65 6.15
CA ALA A 285 -3.23 -9.26 7.54
C ALA A 285 -2.54 -7.89 7.64
N SER A 286 -1.63 -7.56 6.71
CA SER A 286 -0.99 -6.24 6.65
C SER A 286 -1.96 -5.14 6.23
N ASN A 287 -2.99 -5.45 5.43
CA ASN A 287 -4.07 -4.51 5.12
C ASN A 287 -5.01 -4.32 6.31
N LEU A 288 -5.42 -5.42 6.95
CA LEU A 288 -6.22 -5.38 8.18
C LEU A 288 -5.50 -4.65 9.30
N TRP A 289 -4.17 -4.71 9.33
CA TRP A 289 -3.35 -3.95 10.27
C TRP A 289 -3.64 -2.46 10.22
N LEU A 290 -3.90 -1.89 9.03
CA LEU A 290 -4.28 -0.47 8.88
C LEU A 290 -5.58 -0.15 9.63
N LEU A 291 -6.46 -1.12 9.88
CA LEU A 291 -7.70 -0.89 10.63
C LEU A 291 -7.48 -0.71 12.13
N LEU A 292 -6.30 -1.07 12.68
CA LEU A 292 -6.00 -0.87 14.11
C LEU A 292 -6.16 0.58 14.55
N TRP A 293 -5.98 1.52 13.62
CA TRP A 293 -6.11 2.95 13.88
C TRP A 293 -7.56 3.47 13.92
N LEU A 294 -8.54 2.70 13.41
CA LEU A 294 -9.97 3.02 13.62
C LEU A 294 -10.56 2.28 14.78
N ILE A 295 -10.06 1.07 14.99
CA ILE A 295 -10.54 0.21 16.04
C ILE A 295 -9.69 0.53 17.26
N GLU A 296 -9.91 1.72 17.82
CA GLU A 296 -9.30 2.10 19.08
C GLU A 296 -9.68 1.03 20.12
N PRO A 297 -8.71 0.52 20.90
CA PRO A 297 -9.04 -0.25 22.08
C PRO A 297 -9.90 0.66 22.96
N SER A 298 -11.18 0.33 23.13
CA SER A 298 -12.16 1.24 23.75
C SER A 298 -11.64 1.80 25.06
N ARG A 299 -11.99 3.06 25.39
CA ARG A 299 -11.54 3.85 26.55
C ARG A 299 -11.92 3.24 27.93
N GLY A 300 -11.68 1.95 28.16
CA GLY A 300 -11.90 1.30 29.45
C GLY A 300 -11.88 -0.23 29.46
N SER A 301 -11.91 -0.95 28.33
CA SER A 301 -11.89 -2.43 28.34
C SER A 301 -11.36 -3.04 27.04
N LEU A 302 -10.30 -3.87 27.13
CA LEU A 302 -9.87 -4.76 26.04
C LEU A 302 -10.83 -5.96 25.87
N GLY A 303 -11.54 -6.35 26.93
CA GLY A 303 -12.60 -7.36 26.89
C GLY A 303 -13.86 -6.94 26.11
N GLY A 304 -14.01 -5.65 25.79
CA GLY A 304 -15.01 -5.17 24.84
C GLY A 304 -14.77 -5.70 23.43
N TRP A 305 -15.83 -5.76 22.61
CA TRP A 305 -15.75 -6.27 21.23
C TRP A 305 -14.64 -5.61 20.40
N THR A 306 -14.42 -4.29 20.53
CA THR A 306 -13.38 -3.57 19.79
C THR A 306 -11.97 -3.97 20.22
N GLY A 307 -11.72 -4.18 21.51
CA GLY A 307 -10.43 -4.64 22.02
C GLY A 307 -10.10 -6.06 21.57
N VAL A 308 -11.11 -6.93 21.51
CA VAL A 308 -10.98 -8.29 20.93
C VAL A 308 -10.63 -8.22 19.44
N VAL A 309 -11.36 -7.42 18.65
CA VAL A 309 -11.05 -7.28 17.21
C VAL A 309 -9.65 -6.70 16.99
N HIS A 310 -9.27 -5.66 17.74
CA HIS A 310 -7.93 -5.06 17.69
C HIS A 310 -6.85 -6.12 17.97
N THR A 311 -7.01 -6.89 19.04
CA THR A 311 -6.07 -7.95 19.42
C THR A 311 -6.03 -9.09 18.38
N CYS A 312 -7.18 -9.47 17.81
CA CYS A 312 -7.26 -10.46 16.75
C CYS A 312 -6.54 -10.02 15.47
N ILE A 313 -6.69 -8.76 15.06
CA ILE A 313 -5.93 -8.19 13.94
C ILE A 313 -4.43 -8.26 14.25
N PHE A 314 -4.04 -7.86 15.47
CA PHE A 314 -2.65 -7.92 15.91
C PHE A 314 -2.06 -9.34 15.80
N LEU A 315 -2.73 -10.32 16.43
CA LEU A 315 -2.29 -11.71 16.44
C LEU A 315 -2.32 -12.35 15.05
N SER A 316 -3.28 -11.98 14.20
CA SER A 316 -3.36 -12.49 12.82
C SER A 316 -2.14 -12.09 11.99
N CYS A 317 -1.65 -10.86 12.14
CA CYS A 317 -0.46 -10.38 11.44
C CYS A 317 0.82 -11.02 12.01
N ALA A 318 0.94 -11.14 13.34
CA ALA A 318 2.05 -11.84 13.98
C ALA A 318 2.16 -13.30 13.49
N LEU A 319 1.02 -14.01 13.44
CA LEU A 319 0.94 -15.38 12.93
C LEU A 319 1.27 -15.45 11.44
N ALA A 320 0.67 -14.60 10.61
CA ALA A 320 0.89 -14.62 9.16
C ALA A 320 2.36 -14.33 8.79
N LYS A 321 3.03 -13.42 9.52
CA LYS A 321 4.47 -13.16 9.35
C LYS A 321 5.31 -14.40 9.64
N TYR A 322 5.05 -15.08 10.75
CA TYR A 322 5.74 -16.34 11.08
C TYR A 322 5.44 -17.44 10.06
N LEU A 323 4.17 -17.63 9.67
CA LEU A 323 3.80 -18.66 8.71
C LEU A 323 4.45 -18.43 7.34
N CYS A 324 4.61 -17.18 6.88
CA CYS A 324 5.38 -16.87 5.69
C CYS A 324 6.85 -17.24 5.82
N ALA A 325 7.49 -16.89 6.95
CA ALA A 325 8.88 -17.23 7.21
C ALA A 325 9.09 -18.75 7.27
N LEU A 326 8.16 -19.46 7.90
CA LEU A 326 8.13 -20.92 7.97
C LEU A 326 7.95 -21.52 6.58
N ALA A 327 6.99 -21.04 5.78
CA ALA A 327 6.76 -21.55 4.43
C ALA A 327 7.99 -21.37 3.56
N PHE A 328 8.63 -20.21 3.62
CA PHE A 328 9.86 -19.92 2.90
C PHE A 328 11.03 -20.83 3.36
N TYR A 329 11.14 -21.09 4.67
CA TYR A 329 12.10 -22.07 5.21
C TYR A 329 11.82 -23.50 4.71
N LEU A 330 10.57 -23.95 4.72
CA LEU A 330 10.18 -25.28 4.27
C LEU A 330 10.42 -25.44 2.77
N GLN A 331 10.15 -24.41 1.97
CA GLN A 331 10.49 -24.43 0.54
C GLN A 331 11.99 -24.61 0.36
N ALA A 332 12.82 -23.81 1.04
CA ALA A 332 14.27 -23.96 0.94
C ALA A 332 14.77 -25.35 1.39
N LEU A 333 14.10 -25.96 2.38
CA LEU A 333 14.44 -27.27 2.92
C LEU A 333 14.04 -28.44 2.02
N TYR A 334 12.90 -28.36 1.35
CA TYR A 334 12.31 -29.47 0.59
C TYR A 334 12.36 -29.31 -0.94
N ASP A 335 12.78 -28.15 -1.46
CA ASP A 335 12.98 -27.97 -2.89
C ASP A 335 14.18 -28.80 -3.38
N GLU A 336 14.03 -29.51 -4.49
CA GLU A 336 15.03 -30.41 -5.07
C GLU A 336 16.36 -29.70 -5.37
N LYS A 337 16.29 -28.38 -5.56
CA LYS A 337 17.45 -27.52 -5.80
C LYS A 337 18.31 -27.29 -4.56
N ASN A 338 17.90 -27.79 -3.39
CA ASN A 338 18.62 -27.76 -2.11
C ASN A 338 19.21 -26.36 -1.82
N PHE A 339 18.33 -25.38 -1.60
CA PHE A 339 18.78 -24.05 -1.20
C PHE A 339 19.39 -24.12 0.21
N ASN A 340 20.71 -24.31 0.30
CA ASN A 340 21.54 -24.47 1.51
C ASN A 340 20.91 -23.91 2.81
N VAL A 341 20.08 -24.71 3.48
CA VAL A 341 19.50 -24.39 4.78
C VAL A 341 20.57 -24.63 5.84
N GLN A 342 20.91 -23.61 6.61
CA GLN A 342 21.87 -23.68 7.70
C GLN A 342 21.14 -23.96 9.02
N ARG A 343 21.87 -24.50 10.00
CA ARG A 343 21.34 -24.73 11.36
C ARG A 343 20.78 -23.44 12.00
N SER A 344 21.39 -22.30 11.71
CA SER A 344 20.92 -20.99 12.17
C SER A 344 19.51 -20.65 11.66
N ASN A 345 19.16 -21.04 10.43
CA ASN A 345 17.82 -20.85 9.88
C ASN A 345 16.79 -21.68 10.66
N THR A 346 17.12 -22.93 10.97
CA THR A 346 16.25 -23.83 11.75
C THR A 346 16.04 -23.30 13.18
N VAL A 347 17.12 -22.91 13.87
CA VAL A 347 17.04 -22.33 15.22
C VAL A 347 16.17 -21.08 15.21
N PHE A 348 16.36 -20.19 14.24
CA PHE A 348 15.55 -18.99 14.11
C PHE A 348 14.06 -19.30 13.94
N ILE A 349 13.68 -20.21 13.05
CA ILE A 349 12.27 -20.57 12.84
C ILE A 349 11.65 -21.20 14.09
N VAL A 350 12.39 -22.03 14.82
CA VAL A 350 11.89 -22.61 16.09
C VAL A 350 11.67 -21.52 17.13
N VAL A 351 12.64 -20.62 17.33
CA VAL A 351 12.53 -19.50 18.27
C VAL A 351 11.39 -18.56 17.87
N TYR A 352 11.25 -18.27 16.57
CA TYR A 352 10.19 -17.40 16.08
C TYR A 352 8.81 -18.04 16.30
N GLY A 353 8.64 -19.33 16.00
CA GLY A 353 7.40 -20.06 16.26
C GLY A 353 7.04 -20.12 17.74
N PHE A 354 8.03 -20.35 18.60
CA PHE A 354 7.85 -20.29 20.05
C PHE A 354 7.39 -18.90 20.51
N SER A 355 8.04 -17.83 20.02
CA SER A 355 7.68 -16.45 20.37
C SER A 355 6.26 -16.09 19.98
N VAL A 356 5.81 -16.46 18.77
CA VAL A 356 4.44 -16.18 18.29
C VAL A 356 3.42 -17.00 19.07
N THR A 357 3.74 -18.24 19.43
CA THR A 357 2.85 -19.09 20.23
C THR A 357 2.68 -18.52 21.64
N LEU A 358 3.78 -18.09 22.28
CA LEU A 358 3.73 -17.40 23.57
C LEU A 358 2.98 -16.08 23.48
N LEU A 359 3.17 -15.30 22.41
CA LEU A 359 2.46 -14.04 22.17
C LEU A 359 0.96 -14.27 22.10
N ALA A 360 0.51 -15.24 21.30
CA ALA A 360 -0.91 -15.58 21.22
C ALA A 360 -1.46 -16.06 22.57
N ALA A 361 -0.76 -16.96 23.27
CA ALA A 361 -1.19 -17.48 24.55
C ALA A 361 -1.32 -16.37 25.62
N THR A 362 -0.33 -15.48 25.73
CA THR A 362 -0.32 -14.39 26.70
C THR A 362 -1.42 -13.38 26.46
N TYR A 363 -1.64 -12.95 25.20
CA TYR A 363 -2.70 -11.98 24.87
C TYR A 363 -4.09 -12.58 25.00
N LEU A 364 -4.31 -13.82 24.53
CA LEU A 364 -5.59 -14.49 24.68
C LEU A 364 -5.93 -14.70 26.16
N TYR A 365 -4.96 -15.15 26.97
CA TYR A 365 -5.13 -15.29 28.41
C TYR A 365 -5.47 -13.95 29.09
N GLY A 366 -4.74 -12.87 28.76
CA GLY A 366 -5.02 -11.53 29.27
C GLY A 366 -6.44 -11.03 28.94
N MET A 367 -6.93 -11.28 27.71
CA MET A 367 -8.31 -10.95 27.35
C MET A 367 -9.35 -11.79 28.11
N PHE A 368 -9.09 -13.09 28.32
CA PHE A 368 -9.99 -13.94 29.09
C PHE A 368 -10.06 -13.47 30.55
N ALA A 369 -8.92 -13.21 31.17
CA ALA A 369 -8.85 -12.72 32.55
C ALA A 369 -9.59 -11.38 32.74
N ASP A 370 -9.35 -10.39 31.87
CA ASP A 370 -10.06 -9.10 31.87
C ASP A 370 -11.58 -9.29 31.79
N ARG A 371 -12.03 -10.20 30.90
CA ARG A 371 -13.46 -10.51 30.73
C ARG A 371 -14.09 -11.14 31.97
N PHE A 372 -13.33 -11.90 32.76
CA PHE A 372 -13.80 -12.50 34.02
C PHE A 372 -13.60 -11.58 35.23
N GLY A 373 -13.09 -10.36 35.04
CA GLY A 373 -12.81 -9.43 36.13
C GLY A 373 -11.65 -9.86 37.02
N GLU A 374 -10.86 -10.83 36.56
CA GLU A 374 -9.58 -11.15 37.18
C GLU A 374 -8.63 -10.00 36.84
N GLY A 375 -7.92 -9.47 37.84
CA GLY A 375 -6.97 -8.38 37.63
C GLY A 375 -5.81 -8.77 36.70
N LEU A 376 -4.72 -8.01 36.76
CA LEU A 376 -3.54 -8.19 35.91
C LEU A 376 -3.04 -9.65 35.94
N ALA A 377 -3.31 -10.39 34.87
CA ALA A 377 -3.30 -11.85 34.89
C ALA A 377 -1.88 -12.44 34.79
N LEU A 378 -0.94 -11.69 34.22
CA LEU A 378 0.44 -12.11 34.01
C LEU A 378 1.43 -11.06 34.54
N PRO A 379 2.57 -11.46 35.10
CA PRO A 379 3.63 -10.53 35.46
C PRO A 379 4.09 -9.71 34.25
N SER A 380 4.26 -8.39 34.44
CA SER A 380 4.67 -7.43 33.40
C SER A 380 5.94 -7.83 32.63
N TRP A 381 6.91 -8.41 33.32
CA TRP A 381 8.16 -8.85 32.70
C TRP A 381 7.95 -9.98 31.69
N MET A 382 6.93 -10.82 31.88
CA MET A 382 6.65 -11.94 31.00
C MET A 382 6.06 -11.44 29.68
N THR A 383 5.01 -10.61 29.74
CA THR A 383 4.40 -10.02 28.54
C THR A 383 5.39 -9.13 27.78
N GLN A 384 6.18 -8.32 28.50
CA GLN A 384 7.26 -7.52 27.91
C GLN A 384 8.30 -8.39 27.18
N SER A 385 8.73 -9.50 27.79
CA SER A 385 9.75 -10.39 27.20
C SER A 385 9.24 -11.02 25.92
N VAL A 386 7.96 -11.39 25.86
CA VAL A 386 7.33 -11.98 24.69
C VAL A 386 7.21 -10.97 23.55
N ASP A 387 6.79 -9.72 23.84
CA ASP A 387 6.74 -8.64 22.84
C ASP A 387 8.15 -8.35 22.27
N VAL A 388 9.16 -8.21 23.13
CA VAL A 388 10.55 -7.94 22.72
C VAL A 388 11.12 -9.09 21.90
N LEU A 389 10.89 -10.34 22.32
CA LEU A 389 11.35 -11.52 21.59
C LEU A 389 10.72 -11.59 20.19
N TRP A 390 9.41 -11.38 20.09
CA TRP A 390 8.72 -11.36 18.81
C TRP A 390 9.23 -10.25 17.88
N ILE A 391 9.40 -9.03 18.39
CA ILE A 391 9.94 -7.89 17.62
C ILE A 391 11.37 -8.19 17.17
N ALA A 392 12.20 -8.77 18.04
CA ALA A 392 13.56 -9.15 17.69
C ALA A 392 13.56 -10.19 16.56
N CYS A 393 12.66 -11.18 16.57
CA CYS A 393 12.49 -12.14 15.48
C CYS A 393 12.06 -11.46 14.17
N VAL A 394 11.07 -10.56 14.22
CA VAL A 394 10.60 -9.79 13.05
C VAL A 394 11.74 -8.98 12.44
N CYS A 395 12.47 -8.21 13.25
CA CYS A 395 13.60 -7.38 12.79
C CYS A 395 14.77 -8.21 12.25
N SER A 396 14.97 -9.43 12.77
CA SER A 396 16.11 -10.28 12.42
C SER A 396 15.86 -11.19 11.22
N ILE A 397 14.66 -11.16 10.62
CA ILE A 397 14.28 -12.07 9.53
C ILE A 397 15.24 -12.03 8.34
N THR A 398 15.82 -10.87 8.04
CA THR A 398 16.79 -10.68 6.94
C THR A 398 18.05 -11.53 7.14
N SER A 399 18.51 -11.62 8.37
CA SER A 399 19.76 -12.29 8.72
C SER A 399 19.60 -13.81 8.79
N PHE A 400 18.38 -14.29 9.10
CA PHE A 400 18.13 -15.69 9.42
C PHE A 400 17.15 -16.41 8.48
N CYS A 401 16.54 -15.74 7.50
CA CYS A 401 15.83 -16.45 6.43
C CYS A 401 16.81 -17.13 5.47
N ALA A 402 16.42 -18.29 4.96
CA ALA A 402 17.20 -19.03 3.98
C ALA A 402 17.46 -18.18 2.70
N LYS A 403 18.35 -18.66 1.83
CA LYS A 403 18.42 -18.11 0.47
C LYS A 403 17.32 -18.78 -0.33
N GLY A 404 16.57 -17.99 -1.10
CA GLY A 404 15.56 -18.50 -2.02
C GLY A 404 15.98 -18.29 -3.47
N PRO A 405 15.21 -18.84 -4.41
CA PRO A 405 15.40 -18.60 -5.83
C PRO A 405 15.31 -17.10 -6.12
N ALA A 406 16.16 -16.63 -7.02
CA ALA A 406 16.07 -15.28 -7.54
C ALA A 406 15.24 -15.29 -8.83
N LEU A 407 14.43 -14.25 -9.01
CA LEU A 407 13.68 -14.00 -10.22
C LEU A 407 14.45 -12.99 -11.06
N HIS A 408 14.94 -13.40 -12.22
CA HIS A 408 15.46 -12.49 -13.23
C HIS A 408 14.28 -11.92 -14.01
N VAL A 409 14.17 -10.60 -14.05
CA VAL A 409 13.11 -9.88 -14.75
C VAL A 409 13.76 -8.95 -15.75
N THR A 410 13.54 -9.22 -17.03
CA THR A 410 13.98 -8.38 -18.14
C THR A 410 12.78 -7.56 -18.61
N GLN A 411 12.96 -6.26 -18.77
CA GLN A 411 11.92 -5.35 -19.23
C GLN A 411 12.41 -4.68 -20.51
N GLU A 412 11.64 -4.83 -21.58
CA GLU A 412 11.94 -4.30 -22.90
C GLU A 412 10.74 -3.53 -23.43
N ILE A 413 11.00 -2.52 -24.27
CA ILE A 413 9.92 -1.78 -24.93
C ILE A 413 9.49 -2.59 -26.14
N ALA A 414 8.22 -2.96 -26.17
CA ALA A 414 7.68 -3.77 -27.24
C ALA A 414 7.35 -2.87 -28.44
N LEU A 415 8.37 -2.56 -29.25
CA LEU A 415 8.24 -1.65 -30.40
C LEU A 415 7.48 -2.27 -31.57
N ASN A 416 7.50 -3.61 -31.69
CA ASN A 416 6.85 -4.35 -32.78
C ASN A 416 6.29 -5.68 -32.24
N ILE A 417 5.19 -5.66 -31.47
CA ILE A 417 4.51 -6.91 -31.13
C ILE A 417 3.72 -7.36 -32.35
N PRO A 418 4.05 -8.50 -32.99
CA PRO A 418 3.21 -9.05 -34.04
C PRO A 418 1.81 -9.32 -33.47
N ALA A 419 0.77 -8.88 -34.15
CA ALA A 419 -0.62 -9.04 -33.70
C ALA A 419 -0.98 -10.52 -33.37
N GLU A 420 -0.22 -11.48 -33.91
CA GLU A 420 -0.37 -12.93 -33.70
C GLU A 420 0.09 -13.46 -32.34
N SER A 421 0.93 -12.75 -31.57
CA SER A 421 1.41 -13.27 -30.27
C SER A 421 0.37 -13.19 -29.14
N GLN A 422 -0.89 -12.84 -29.44
CA GLN A 422 -2.00 -12.75 -28.48
C GLN A 422 -2.78 -14.07 -28.31
N GLY A 423 -2.45 -15.12 -29.08
CA GLY A 423 -3.25 -16.35 -29.16
C GLY A 423 -2.94 -17.46 -28.15
N GLU A 424 -1.83 -17.41 -27.41
CA GLU A 424 -1.41 -18.54 -26.57
C GLU A 424 -2.04 -18.49 -25.17
N VAL A 425 -2.74 -19.58 -24.81
CA VAL A 425 -3.44 -19.73 -23.52
C VAL A 425 -2.41 -19.90 -22.40
N ARG A 426 -1.99 -18.79 -21.79
CA ARG A 426 -1.12 -18.81 -20.61
C ARG A 426 -1.92 -19.00 -19.32
N THR A 427 -1.32 -19.70 -18.36
CA THR A 427 -1.83 -19.95 -17.02
C THR A 427 -2.15 -18.62 -16.32
N ARG A 428 -3.43 -18.41 -16.00
CA ARG A 428 -3.94 -17.20 -15.32
C ARG A 428 -3.77 -17.33 -13.81
N MET A 429 -3.50 -16.23 -13.11
CA MET A 429 -3.46 -16.18 -11.64
C MET A 429 -4.86 -16.31 -11.00
N CYS A 430 -5.90 -15.63 -11.52
CA CYS A 430 -7.32 -15.85 -11.15
C CYS A 430 -8.13 -16.39 -12.34
N THR A 431 -9.14 -17.23 -12.03
CA THR A 431 -10.17 -17.72 -12.96
C THR A 431 -11.28 -16.70 -13.25
N CYS A 432 -11.02 -15.42 -12.98
CA CYS A 432 -11.97 -14.33 -13.11
C CYS A 432 -12.49 -14.25 -14.56
N PRO A 433 -13.81 -14.02 -14.79
CA PRO A 433 -14.37 -13.95 -16.15
C PRO A 433 -13.72 -12.85 -17.01
N LYS A 434 -13.51 -13.11 -18.31
CA LYS A 434 -12.90 -12.14 -19.26
C LYS A 434 -13.62 -10.79 -19.32
N TRP A 435 -14.93 -10.76 -19.10
CA TRP A 435 -15.68 -9.50 -19.07
C TRP A 435 -15.28 -8.63 -17.87
N LEU A 436 -14.97 -9.26 -16.73
CA LEU A 436 -14.53 -8.55 -15.52
C LEU A 436 -13.13 -7.95 -15.72
N GLU A 437 -12.23 -8.65 -16.42
CA GLU A 437 -10.91 -8.13 -16.83
C GLU A 437 -11.03 -6.89 -17.72
N ARG A 438 -12.05 -6.85 -18.60
CA ARG A 438 -12.31 -5.69 -19.49
C ARG A 438 -12.86 -4.49 -18.75
N VAL A 439 -13.71 -4.72 -17.73
CA VAL A 439 -14.38 -3.65 -16.98
C VAL A 439 -13.49 -3.13 -15.84
N LEU A 440 -12.74 -4.02 -15.20
CA LEU A 440 -11.92 -3.75 -14.02
C LEU A 440 -10.44 -4.07 -14.33
N PRO A 441 -9.62 -3.10 -14.77
CA PRO A 441 -8.21 -3.31 -15.07
C PRO A 441 -7.40 -3.78 -13.89
N PHE A 442 -7.83 -3.53 -12.64
CA PHE A 442 -7.15 -4.12 -11.49
C PHE A 442 -7.24 -5.65 -11.53
N VAL A 443 -8.35 -6.23 -12.01
CA VAL A 443 -8.48 -7.68 -12.23
C VAL A 443 -7.54 -8.13 -13.35
N SER A 444 -7.45 -7.36 -14.44
CA SER A 444 -6.49 -7.66 -15.51
C SER A 444 -5.03 -7.61 -15.02
N VAL A 445 -4.69 -6.68 -14.13
CA VAL A 445 -3.37 -6.55 -13.52
C VAL A 445 -3.07 -7.73 -12.59
N LEU A 446 -4.05 -8.13 -11.78
CA LEU A 446 -3.92 -9.31 -10.90
C LEU A 446 -3.86 -10.62 -11.69
N ASN A 447 -4.40 -10.64 -12.92
CA ASN A 447 -4.38 -11.79 -13.82
C ASN A 447 -3.21 -11.84 -14.78
N ALA A 448 -2.24 -10.94 -14.66
CA ALA A 448 -1.04 -10.97 -15.49
C ALA A 448 -0.34 -12.34 -15.33
N PRO A 449 -0.14 -13.09 -16.42
CA PRO A 449 0.45 -14.43 -16.34
C PRO A 449 1.90 -14.34 -15.88
N ALA A 450 2.36 -15.37 -15.16
CA ALA A 450 3.78 -15.52 -14.83
C ALA A 450 4.60 -15.77 -16.10
N GLY A 451 5.87 -15.35 -16.08
CA GLY A 451 6.78 -15.50 -17.22
C GLY A 451 6.70 -14.30 -18.16
N THR A 452 6.73 -14.57 -19.47
CA THR A 452 6.68 -13.50 -20.47
C THR A 452 5.28 -12.90 -20.54
N HIS A 453 5.16 -11.58 -20.50
CA HIS A 453 3.90 -10.90 -20.75
C HIS A 453 4.12 -9.45 -21.17
N THR A 454 3.18 -8.93 -21.95
CA THR A 454 3.16 -7.52 -22.30
C THR A 454 2.16 -6.80 -21.41
N PHE A 455 2.58 -5.71 -20.77
CA PHE A 455 1.65 -4.82 -20.07
C PHE A 455 1.86 -3.36 -20.46
N TYR A 456 0.82 -2.58 -20.26
CA TYR A 456 0.85 -1.13 -20.41
C TYR A 456 0.88 -0.50 -19.01
N PRO A 457 1.89 0.31 -18.67
CA PRO A 457 1.97 1.00 -17.37
C PRO A 457 0.67 1.73 -16.98
N ARG A 458 -0.01 2.33 -17.96
CA ARG A 458 -1.30 3.02 -17.78
C ARG A 458 -2.39 2.16 -17.13
N MET A 459 -2.34 0.82 -17.27
CA MET A 459 -3.31 -0.08 -16.63
C MET A 459 -3.20 -0.02 -15.11
N TYR A 460 -2.02 0.26 -14.55
CA TYR A 460 -1.82 0.43 -13.12
C TYR A 460 -2.33 1.79 -12.63
N LEU A 461 -2.08 2.87 -13.38
CA LEU A 461 -2.69 4.18 -13.09
C LEU A 461 -4.22 4.08 -13.12
N SER A 462 -4.76 3.36 -14.10
CA SER A 462 -6.20 3.23 -14.23
C SER A 462 -6.80 2.29 -13.18
N ALA A 463 -6.10 1.21 -12.80
CA ALA A 463 -6.46 0.37 -11.66
C ALA A 463 -6.48 1.18 -10.35
N SER A 464 -5.44 1.98 -10.09
CA SER A 464 -5.38 2.91 -8.95
C SER A 464 -6.59 3.84 -8.93
N ASN A 465 -6.88 4.51 -10.06
CA ASN A 465 -7.98 5.44 -10.16
C ASN A 465 -9.36 4.78 -10.05
N GLN A 466 -9.54 3.60 -10.61
CA GLN A 466 -10.78 2.85 -10.42
C GLN A 466 -10.98 2.40 -8.98
N VAL A 467 -9.94 1.86 -8.33
CA VAL A 467 -10.03 1.49 -6.91
C VAL A 467 -10.37 2.71 -6.07
N PHE A 468 -9.74 3.86 -6.34
CA PHE A 468 -10.04 5.12 -5.68
C PHE A 468 -11.48 5.59 -5.92
N GLY A 469 -11.98 5.55 -7.16
CA GLY A 469 -13.36 5.90 -7.48
C GLY A 469 -14.38 4.94 -6.85
N CYS A 470 -14.13 3.63 -6.91
CA CYS A 470 -14.91 2.61 -6.21
C CYS A 470 -14.91 2.85 -4.70
N THR A 471 -13.78 3.29 -4.14
CA THR A 471 -13.69 3.65 -2.72
C THR A 471 -14.70 4.74 -2.39
N LEU A 472 -14.68 5.85 -3.13
CA LEU A 472 -15.61 6.96 -2.93
C LEU A 472 -17.07 6.55 -3.09
N ILE A 473 -17.38 5.72 -4.10
CA ILE A 473 -18.76 5.28 -4.36
C ILE A 473 -19.25 4.31 -3.27
N VAL A 474 -18.47 3.28 -2.93
CA VAL A 474 -18.86 2.26 -1.95
C VAL A 474 -19.03 2.88 -0.57
N THR A 475 -18.10 3.74 -0.18
CA THR A 475 -18.16 4.45 1.10
C THR A 475 -19.38 5.37 1.17
N TRP A 476 -19.65 6.15 0.11
CA TRP A 476 -20.85 6.97 0.00
C TRP A 476 -22.14 6.14 0.14
N LEU A 477 -22.25 5.03 -0.59
CA LEU A 477 -23.40 4.13 -0.53
C LEU A 477 -23.57 3.49 0.86
N MET A 478 -22.49 3.02 1.47
CA MET A 478 -22.53 2.43 2.81
C MET A 478 -23.02 3.45 3.82
N THR A 479 -22.49 4.67 3.81
CA THR A 479 -22.93 5.67 4.78
C THR A 479 -24.38 6.06 4.59
N TYR A 480 -24.82 6.24 3.34
CA TYR A 480 -26.23 6.55 3.05
C TYR A 480 -27.17 5.43 3.49
N THR A 481 -26.75 4.17 3.32
CA THR A 481 -27.55 3.00 3.66
C THR A 481 -27.63 2.76 5.17
N PHE A 482 -26.50 2.88 5.88
CA PHE A 482 -26.41 2.51 7.29
C PHE A 482 -26.61 3.68 8.25
N PHE A 483 -26.37 4.93 7.82
CA PHE A 483 -26.37 6.11 8.69
C PHE A 483 -27.13 7.33 8.14
N PRO A 484 -28.34 7.17 7.55
CA PRO A 484 -29.05 8.28 6.91
C PRO A 484 -29.37 9.44 7.87
N ALA A 485 -29.76 9.16 9.12
CA ALA A 485 -30.08 10.19 10.11
C ALA A 485 -28.84 11.00 10.54
N GLN A 486 -27.70 10.33 10.75
CA GLN A 486 -26.46 11.00 11.17
C GLN A 486 -25.89 11.86 10.03
N ILE A 487 -26.12 11.48 8.77
CA ILE A 487 -25.80 12.30 7.61
C ILE A 487 -26.60 13.62 7.63
N GLU A 488 -27.88 13.58 8.01
CA GLU A 488 -28.73 14.78 8.01
C GLU A 488 -28.26 15.82 9.03
N ASP A 489 -27.77 15.36 10.17
CA ASP A 489 -27.33 16.22 11.27
C ASP A 489 -25.85 16.62 11.21
N HIS A 490 -25.07 16.07 10.26
CA HIS A 490 -23.62 16.24 10.23
C HIS A 490 -23.20 17.72 10.05
N PRO A 491 -22.27 18.26 10.87
CA PRO A 491 -21.85 19.66 10.80
C PRO A 491 -21.34 20.07 9.41
N ALA A 492 -20.64 19.16 8.73
CA ALA A 492 -20.11 19.44 7.40
C ALA A 492 -21.20 19.66 6.34
N LYS A 493 -22.38 19.03 6.49
CA LYS A 493 -23.54 19.26 5.61
C LYS A 493 -24.04 20.70 5.74
N ARG A 494 -23.91 21.33 6.92
CA ARG A 494 -24.27 22.74 7.14
C ARG A 494 -23.29 23.71 6.47
N ILE A 495 -22.00 23.34 6.43
CA ILE A 495 -20.94 24.21 5.89
C ILE A 495 -20.88 24.13 4.36
N ILE A 496 -20.93 22.92 3.79
CA ILE A 496 -20.77 22.71 2.34
C ILE A 496 -22.14 22.67 1.63
N GLY A 497 -23.24 22.72 2.39
CA GLY A 497 -24.61 22.61 1.89
C GLY A 497 -24.97 21.20 1.38
N SER A 498 -23.98 20.37 1.07
CA SER A 498 -24.16 19.06 0.44
C SER A 498 -23.44 17.93 1.14
N TYR A 499 -23.88 16.72 0.83
CA TYR A 499 -23.13 15.52 1.17
C TYR A 499 -21.98 15.28 0.17
N ASN A 500 -20.76 15.50 0.63
CA ASN A 500 -19.52 15.08 -0.05
C ASN A 500 -19.32 13.57 0.16
N PRO A 501 -19.01 12.79 -0.88
CA PRO A 501 -18.66 11.36 -0.76
C PRO A 501 -17.57 11.07 0.28
N CYS A 502 -16.68 12.01 0.53
CA CYS A 502 -15.62 11.89 1.53
C CYS A 502 -16.13 11.92 2.99
N PHE A 503 -17.31 12.48 3.27
CA PHE A 503 -17.89 12.49 4.63
C PHE A 503 -18.47 11.14 5.05
N GLY A 504 -18.64 10.22 4.10
CA GLY A 504 -18.98 8.85 4.44
C GLY A 504 -17.96 8.19 5.36
N TRP A 505 -16.76 8.75 5.42
CA TRP A 505 -15.60 8.17 6.09
C TRP A 505 -15.55 8.48 7.58
N ASP A 506 -16.41 9.36 8.09
CA ASP A 506 -16.57 9.60 9.53
C ASP A 506 -17.33 8.43 10.21
N PHE A 507 -17.83 7.47 9.43
CA PHE A 507 -18.64 6.35 9.90
C PHE A 507 -17.87 5.03 9.83
N ALA A 508 -17.77 4.34 10.97
CA ALA A 508 -16.87 3.19 11.15
C ALA A 508 -16.92 2.13 10.02
N PRO A 509 -18.07 1.57 9.60
CA PRO A 509 -18.10 0.54 8.55
C PRO A 509 -17.61 1.04 7.19
N ALA A 510 -17.97 2.26 6.81
CA ALA A 510 -17.55 2.87 5.55
C ALA A 510 -16.05 3.20 5.60
N SER A 511 -15.57 3.73 6.72
CA SER A 511 -14.15 4.05 6.93
C SER A 511 -13.24 2.81 6.88
N TRP A 512 -13.71 1.64 7.34
CA TRP A 512 -12.98 0.37 7.22
C TRP A 512 -12.77 -0.04 5.77
N VAL A 513 -13.85 0.00 4.99
CA VAL A 513 -13.80 -0.31 3.55
C VAL A 513 -12.96 0.73 2.81
N ALA A 514 -13.05 2.00 3.20
CA ALA A 514 -12.26 3.08 2.63
C ALA A 514 -10.77 2.78 2.76
N LEU A 515 -10.32 2.45 3.96
CA LEU A 515 -8.91 2.23 4.25
C LEU A 515 -8.33 1.03 3.50
N LEU A 516 -9.08 -0.07 3.44
CA LEU A 516 -8.69 -1.28 2.71
C LEU A 516 -8.56 -1.01 1.20
N LEU A 517 -9.46 -0.22 0.62
CA LEU A 517 -9.38 0.13 -0.80
C LEU A 517 -8.31 1.20 -1.06
N CYS A 518 -8.12 2.15 -0.15
CA CYS A 518 -7.08 3.16 -0.26
C CYS A 518 -5.67 2.55 -0.21
N SER A 519 -5.42 1.53 0.61
CA SER A 519 -4.14 0.82 0.61
C SER A 519 -3.86 0.10 -0.71
N MET A 520 -4.89 -0.47 -1.34
CA MET A 520 -4.78 -1.02 -2.71
C MET A 520 -4.52 0.09 -3.74
N ASN A 521 -5.16 1.25 -3.61
CA ASN A 521 -4.86 2.40 -4.47
C ASN A 521 -3.39 2.84 -4.33
N VAL A 522 -2.84 2.89 -3.11
CA VAL A 522 -1.42 3.16 -2.86
C VAL A 522 -0.54 2.12 -3.56
N LEU A 523 -0.84 0.83 -3.41
CA LEU A 523 -0.12 -0.26 -4.07
C LEU A 523 -0.07 -0.07 -5.61
N PHE A 524 -1.22 0.15 -6.24
CA PHE A 524 -1.29 0.34 -7.69
C PHE A 524 -0.57 1.61 -8.14
N THR A 525 -0.64 2.67 -7.34
CA THR A 525 0.06 3.93 -7.61
C THR A 525 1.56 3.74 -7.60
N TRP A 526 2.12 3.11 -6.56
CA TRP A 526 3.56 2.83 -6.48
C TRP A 526 4.05 1.91 -7.60
N ARG A 527 3.24 0.92 -8.00
CA ARG A 527 3.57 0.06 -9.13
C ARG A 527 3.55 0.82 -10.44
N TYR A 528 2.62 1.74 -10.63
CA TYR A 528 2.60 2.66 -11.76
C TYR A 528 3.87 3.51 -11.82
N VAL A 529 4.25 4.17 -10.72
CA VAL A 529 5.47 4.99 -10.65
C VAL A 529 6.70 4.23 -11.13
N TRP A 530 6.89 3.03 -10.58
CA TRP A 530 8.07 2.23 -10.86
C TRP A 530 8.14 1.81 -12.34
N LEU A 531 7.00 1.46 -12.94
CA LEU A 531 6.94 1.07 -14.34
C LEU A 531 7.15 2.24 -15.30
N GLU A 532 6.64 3.43 -14.97
CA GLU A 532 6.92 4.63 -15.74
C GLU A 532 8.39 5.01 -15.72
N GLU A 533 9.02 4.91 -14.56
CA GLU A 533 10.45 5.17 -14.47
C GLU A 533 11.27 4.17 -15.29
N THR A 534 10.88 2.90 -15.30
CA THR A 534 11.47 1.91 -16.22
C THR A 534 11.26 2.30 -17.67
N CYS A 535 10.04 2.61 -18.10
CA CYS A 535 9.77 3.07 -19.46
C CYS A 535 10.65 4.25 -19.84
N ALA A 536 10.72 5.28 -18.99
CA ALA A 536 11.51 6.47 -19.25
C ALA A 536 13.01 6.16 -19.37
N THR A 537 13.53 5.28 -18.51
CA THR A 537 14.94 4.87 -18.54
C THR A 537 15.26 4.05 -19.79
N LEU A 538 14.36 3.15 -20.21
CA LEU A 538 14.54 2.32 -21.41
C LEU A 538 14.37 3.12 -22.71
N LEU A 539 13.51 4.14 -22.72
CA LEU A 539 13.32 5.03 -23.88
C LEU A 539 14.50 5.99 -24.08
N SER A 540 15.22 6.34 -23.01
CA SER A 540 16.29 7.34 -23.03
C SER A 540 17.59 6.82 -22.42
N PRO A 541 18.24 5.80 -23.04
CA PRO A 541 19.45 5.18 -22.48
C PRO A 541 20.64 6.14 -22.39
N ASN A 542 20.67 7.21 -23.21
CA ASN A 542 21.74 8.22 -23.21
C ASN A 542 21.52 9.35 -22.19
N GLY A 543 20.64 9.14 -21.20
CA GLY A 543 20.28 10.12 -20.19
C GLY A 543 18.92 10.74 -20.46
N LEU A 544 18.27 11.15 -19.38
CA LEU A 544 16.96 11.80 -19.41
C LEU A 544 17.13 13.22 -19.93
N THR A 545 16.28 13.65 -20.87
CA THR A 545 16.21 15.06 -21.27
C THR A 545 15.94 15.96 -20.04
N GLY A 546 16.28 17.25 -20.08
CA GLY A 546 16.13 18.16 -18.92
C GLY A 546 14.73 18.14 -18.28
N VAL A 547 13.68 17.88 -19.07
CA VAL A 547 12.29 17.70 -18.62
C VAL A 547 12.09 16.42 -17.81
N GLN A 548 12.73 15.33 -18.22
CA GLN A 548 12.72 14.05 -17.51
C GLN A 548 13.63 14.03 -16.27
N THR A 549 14.64 14.90 -16.21
CA THR A 549 15.53 15.07 -15.04
C THR A 549 14.86 15.91 -13.94
N PHE A 550 14.16 16.99 -14.29
CA PHE A 550 13.26 17.70 -13.37
C PHE A 550 12.20 16.73 -12.80
N GLY A 551 11.69 15.86 -13.69
CA GLY A 551 11.07 14.55 -13.44
C GLY A 551 11.50 13.79 -12.19
N LYS A 552 12.81 13.54 -12.05
CA LYS A 552 13.36 12.69 -10.99
C LYS A 552 13.74 13.44 -9.71
N VAL A 553 13.96 14.76 -9.79
CA VAL A 553 14.42 15.57 -8.64
C VAL A 553 13.26 16.08 -7.78
N THR A 554 12.08 16.30 -8.36
CA THR A 554 10.87 16.72 -7.61
C THR A 554 10.07 15.55 -7.03
N ALA A 555 10.40 14.33 -7.46
CA ALA A 555 9.96 13.07 -6.89
C ALA A 555 10.72 12.79 -5.60
#